data_AF-A0A965UM07-F1
#
_entry.id   AF-A0A965UM07-F1
#
_cell.length_a   1.000
_cell.length_b   1.000
_cell.length_c   1.000
_cell.angle_alpha   90.00
_cell.angle_beta   90.00
_cell.angle_gamma   90.00
#
_symmetry.space_group_name_H-M   'P 1'
#
loop_
_entity.id
_entity.type
_entity.pdbx_description
1 polymer ?
#
loop_
_entity_poly.entity_id
_entity_poly.type
_entity_poly.pdbx_seq_one_letter_code
_entity_poly.pdbx_strand_id
1 'polypeptide(L)'
;MGAQSWCHVWLAGSGVSYQWAAHRDPGDLDCLIGVDYVGFRRSNNRFLGLSDKEIAEMLNEGFREDLHPATKEFMDSFELTFYVNIKSNIVDIKPYAAYSLTDDDWTVVPQVMALEVNKAWTDAVERDRLTAIDILTRYISAKTRYEQAANDAVKANARSDMRAAVSQGLNLYEGIHTARSAAFSESGEGYSDFNNYRWQAGKSFGVIQSLRSLKDEMDAEDKIFNQKTYGVELPDANTLVRRAATYRRP
;
A
#
# COMPACT_ATOMS: atom_id res chain seq x y z
N MET A 1 28.70 -7.55 -18.20
CA MET A 1 28.30 -8.43 -17.08
C MET A 1 26.78 -8.50 -17.08
N GLY A 2 26.21 -9.69 -16.90
CA GLY A 2 24.74 -9.87 -16.86
C GLY A 2 24.14 -9.42 -15.53
N ALA A 3 22.81 -9.28 -15.48
CA ALA A 3 22.10 -8.83 -14.27
C ALA A 3 22.41 -9.67 -13.03
N GLN A 4 22.61 -10.97 -13.20
CA GLN A 4 22.97 -11.94 -12.14
C GLN A 4 24.24 -11.58 -11.35
N SER A 5 25.10 -10.71 -11.87
CA SER A 5 26.32 -10.28 -11.17
C SER A 5 26.10 -9.21 -10.10
N TRP A 6 24.95 -8.56 -10.09
CA TRP A 6 24.62 -7.47 -9.16
C TRP A 6 23.19 -7.57 -8.62
N CYS A 7 22.47 -8.64 -8.95
CA CYS A 7 21.06 -8.83 -8.65
C CYS A 7 20.84 -10.18 -7.96
N HIS A 8 20.06 -10.16 -6.90
CA HIS A 8 19.54 -11.34 -6.23
C HIS A 8 18.02 -11.29 -6.24
N VAL A 9 17.36 -12.39 -6.58
CA VAL A 9 15.90 -12.40 -6.74
C VAL A 9 15.28 -13.37 -5.75
N TRP A 10 14.18 -12.93 -5.12
CA TRP A 10 13.39 -13.73 -4.20
C TRP A 10 11.90 -13.67 -4.55
N LEU A 11 11.20 -14.78 -4.35
CA LEU A 11 9.76 -14.75 -4.12
C LEU A 11 9.52 -14.59 -2.62
N ALA A 12 8.69 -13.64 -2.26
CA ALA A 12 8.47 -13.22 -0.88
C ALA A 12 7.00 -12.88 -0.60
N GLY A 13 6.74 -12.50 0.64
CA GLY A 13 5.42 -12.04 1.07
C GLY A 13 4.51 -13.18 1.49
N SER A 14 3.21 -12.89 1.58
CA SER A 14 2.24 -13.86 2.09
C SER A 14 2.01 -15.05 1.15
N GLY A 15 2.13 -14.86 -0.17
CA GLY A 15 1.86 -15.89 -1.18
C GLY A 15 2.79 -17.11 -1.13
N VAL A 16 4.00 -16.96 -0.57
CA VAL A 16 4.96 -18.05 -0.37
C VAL A 16 5.07 -18.50 1.10
N SER A 17 4.12 -18.09 1.94
CA SER A 17 4.08 -18.43 3.37
C SER A 17 2.91 -19.36 3.71
N TYR A 18 2.88 -19.89 4.93
CA TYR A 18 1.75 -20.67 5.46
C TYR A 18 0.51 -19.81 5.82
N GLN A 19 0.54 -18.49 5.53
CA GLN A 19 -0.48 -17.54 6.02
C GLN A 19 -1.54 -17.22 4.98
N TRP A 20 -2.30 -18.25 4.65
CA TRP A 20 -3.39 -18.24 3.68
C TRP A 20 -4.64 -17.50 4.19
N ALA A 21 -4.65 -17.08 5.46
CA ALA A 21 -5.77 -16.37 6.10
C ALA A 21 -6.02 -14.97 5.49
N ALA A 22 -5.09 -14.43 4.71
CA ALA A 22 -5.34 -13.27 3.85
C ALA A 22 -5.84 -13.74 2.47
N HIS A 23 -6.90 -14.57 2.44
CA HIS A 23 -7.50 -15.04 1.20
C HIS A 23 -7.86 -13.82 0.34
N ARG A 24 -7.08 -13.60 -0.72
CA ARG A 24 -7.31 -12.61 -1.76
C ARG A 24 -7.56 -13.38 -3.05
N ASP A 25 -8.37 -12.79 -3.90
CA ASP A 25 -8.61 -13.28 -5.25
C ASP A 25 -8.38 -12.10 -6.21
N PRO A 26 -7.25 -12.07 -6.95
CA PRO A 26 -6.14 -13.04 -6.92
C PRO A 26 -5.26 -12.95 -5.65
N GLY A 27 -4.47 -14.00 -5.39
CA GLY A 27 -3.48 -14.01 -4.31
C GLY A 27 -2.36 -12.98 -4.51
N ASP A 28 -1.66 -12.59 -3.45
CA ASP A 28 -0.57 -11.60 -3.52
C ASP A 28 0.79 -12.31 -3.53
N LEU A 29 1.57 -12.13 -4.61
CA LEU A 29 2.90 -12.71 -4.77
C LEU A 29 3.93 -11.61 -5.02
N ASP A 30 4.88 -11.45 -4.12
CA ASP A 30 5.92 -10.43 -4.25
C ASP A 30 7.20 -11.03 -4.82
N CYS A 31 7.75 -10.40 -5.86
CA CYS A 31 9.09 -10.67 -6.38
C CYS A 31 10.03 -9.55 -5.92
N LEU A 32 10.87 -9.85 -4.93
CA LEU A 32 11.83 -8.90 -4.39
C LEU A 32 13.19 -9.07 -5.06
N ILE A 33 13.79 -7.93 -5.39
CA ILE A 33 15.07 -7.86 -6.07
C ILE A 33 16.06 -7.09 -5.19
N GLY A 34 17.08 -7.78 -4.71
CA GLY A 34 18.23 -7.20 -4.04
C GLY A 34 19.26 -6.74 -5.06
N VAL A 35 19.72 -5.50 -4.91
CA VAL A 35 20.68 -4.89 -5.84
C VAL A 35 21.97 -4.58 -5.10
N ASP A 36 23.10 -5.14 -5.55
CA ASP A 36 24.41 -4.57 -5.26
C ASP A 36 24.56 -3.30 -6.08
N TYR A 37 24.23 -2.16 -5.49
CA TYR A 37 24.25 -0.87 -6.17
C TYR A 37 25.65 -0.44 -6.62
N VAL A 38 26.72 -0.95 -6.00
CA VAL A 38 28.09 -0.68 -6.46
C VAL A 38 28.35 -1.45 -7.75
N GLY A 39 28.04 -2.75 -7.77
CA GLY A 39 28.13 -3.59 -8.97
C GLY A 39 27.21 -3.14 -10.11
N PHE A 40 25.99 -2.72 -9.77
CA PHE A 40 25.01 -2.19 -10.72
C PHE A 40 25.54 -0.95 -11.44
N ARG A 41 26.07 0.03 -10.71
CA ARG A 41 26.62 1.26 -11.30
C ARG A 41 27.84 1.00 -12.19
N ARG A 42 28.72 0.07 -11.79
CA ARG A 42 29.87 -0.36 -12.60
C ARG A 42 29.45 -0.98 -13.92
N SER A 43 28.30 -1.67 -13.94
CA SER A 43 27.75 -2.31 -15.13
C SER A 43 26.84 -1.37 -15.95
N ASN A 44 26.39 -0.27 -15.35
CA ASN A 44 25.41 0.65 -15.94
C ASN A 44 25.82 2.11 -15.69
N ASN A 45 26.79 2.60 -16.46
CA ASN A 45 27.41 3.92 -16.27
C ASN A 45 26.43 5.10 -16.24
N ARG A 46 25.25 4.97 -16.86
CA ARG A 46 24.21 6.01 -16.84
C ARG A 46 23.66 6.33 -15.44
N PHE A 47 23.85 5.43 -14.46
CA PHE A 47 23.37 5.61 -13.09
C PHE A 47 24.48 6.05 -12.10
N LEU A 48 25.70 6.36 -12.57
CA LEU A 48 26.82 6.71 -11.69
C LEU A 48 26.56 7.93 -10.78
N GLY A 49 25.76 8.89 -11.25
CA GLY A 49 25.41 10.10 -10.48
C GLY A 49 24.22 9.94 -9.54
N LEU A 50 23.60 8.76 -9.48
CA LEU A 50 22.37 8.54 -8.73
C LEU A 50 22.64 7.77 -7.44
N SER A 51 21.94 8.13 -6.37
CA SER A 51 21.92 7.43 -5.09
C SER A 51 21.20 6.08 -5.19
N ASP A 52 21.41 5.19 -4.20
CA ASP A 52 20.74 3.87 -4.16
C ASP A 52 19.22 4.03 -4.13
N LYS A 53 18.74 5.06 -3.41
CA LYS A 53 17.33 5.43 -3.34
C LYS A 53 16.76 5.82 -4.69
N GLU A 54 17.42 6.73 -5.42
CA GLU A 54 16.96 7.17 -6.74
C GLU A 54 16.95 6.00 -7.73
N ILE A 55 17.96 5.11 -7.67
CA ILE A 55 17.99 3.91 -8.51
C ILE A 55 16.84 2.97 -8.15
N ALA A 56 16.58 2.72 -6.87
CA ALA A 56 15.47 1.88 -6.42
C ALA A 56 14.11 2.44 -6.87
N GLU A 57 13.89 3.75 -6.70
CA GLU A 57 12.67 4.44 -7.11
C GLU A 57 12.45 4.32 -8.63
N MET A 58 13.48 4.62 -9.44
CA MET A 58 13.40 4.49 -10.89
C MET A 58 13.10 3.06 -11.35
N LEU A 59 13.69 2.05 -10.70
CA LEU A 59 13.42 0.63 -11.02
C LEU A 59 11.98 0.25 -10.66
N ASN A 60 11.51 0.65 -9.48
CA ASN A 60 10.13 0.40 -9.03
C ASN A 60 9.09 1.10 -9.91
N GLU A 61 9.36 2.33 -10.35
CA GLU A 61 8.52 3.04 -11.32
C GLU A 61 8.42 2.25 -12.63
N GLY A 62 9.55 1.80 -13.17
CA GLY A 62 9.58 0.96 -14.37
C GLY A 62 8.82 -0.35 -14.20
N PHE A 63 8.95 -1.04 -13.07
CA PHE A 63 8.16 -2.26 -12.82
C PHE A 63 6.66 -1.98 -12.76
N ARG A 64 6.25 -0.90 -12.11
CA ARG A 64 4.84 -0.53 -12.01
C ARG A 64 4.25 -0.16 -13.37
N GLU A 65 5.01 0.52 -14.23
CA GLU A 65 4.49 1.02 -15.50
C GLU A 65 4.56 -0.02 -16.61
N ASP A 66 5.65 -0.79 -16.67
CA ASP A 66 5.92 -1.69 -17.80
C ASP A 66 5.62 -3.16 -17.49
N LEU A 67 5.73 -3.59 -16.23
CA LEU A 67 5.66 -5.01 -15.85
C LEU A 67 4.35 -5.38 -15.15
N HIS A 68 3.90 -4.58 -14.18
CA HIS A 68 2.68 -4.83 -13.40
C HIS A 68 1.42 -5.02 -14.26
N PRO A 69 1.19 -4.27 -15.36
CA PRO A 69 0.04 -4.52 -16.23
C PRO A 69 0.03 -5.93 -16.85
N ALA A 70 1.20 -6.53 -17.06
CA ALA A 70 1.36 -7.88 -17.60
C ALA A 70 1.34 -8.96 -16.51
N THR A 71 1.52 -8.61 -15.24
CA THR A 71 1.68 -9.56 -14.12
C THR A 71 0.58 -9.47 -13.07
N LYS A 72 -0.42 -8.61 -13.27
CA LYS A 72 -1.60 -8.47 -12.39
C LYS A 72 -2.46 -9.73 -12.25
N GLU A 73 -2.42 -10.61 -13.25
CA GLU A 73 -3.16 -11.88 -13.32
C GLU A 73 -2.17 -13.00 -13.68
N PHE A 74 -1.06 -13.03 -12.95
CA PHE A 74 -0.03 -14.03 -13.14
C PHE A 74 -0.57 -15.42 -12.77
N MET A 75 -0.47 -16.35 -13.73
CA MET A 75 -0.97 -17.73 -13.61
C MET A 75 -2.45 -17.82 -13.23
N ASP A 76 -3.27 -16.82 -13.59
CA ASP A 76 -4.70 -16.74 -13.27
C ASP A 76 -5.01 -16.87 -11.76
N SER A 77 -4.00 -16.66 -10.90
CA SER A 77 -4.07 -17.01 -9.48
C SER A 77 -3.42 -15.95 -8.59
N PHE A 78 -2.47 -15.18 -9.11
CA PHE A 78 -1.71 -14.20 -8.35
C PHE A 78 -1.63 -12.85 -9.05
N GLU A 79 -1.70 -11.78 -8.26
CA GLU A 79 -1.09 -10.51 -8.62
C GLU A 79 0.40 -10.62 -8.28
N LEU A 80 1.25 -10.71 -9.31
CA LEU A 80 2.70 -10.75 -9.14
C LEU A 80 3.26 -9.34 -9.22
N THR A 81 3.84 -8.86 -8.11
CA THR A 81 4.40 -7.51 -8.04
C THR A 81 5.90 -7.52 -7.83
N PHE A 82 6.61 -6.70 -8.60
CA PHE A 82 8.07 -6.62 -8.56
C PHE A 82 8.51 -5.40 -7.78
N TYR A 83 9.49 -5.59 -6.89
CA TYR A 83 10.02 -4.53 -6.06
C TYR A 83 11.53 -4.63 -5.88
N VAL A 84 12.21 -3.48 -5.97
CA VAL A 84 13.58 -3.31 -5.50
C VAL A 84 13.55 -2.53 -4.19
N ASN A 85 14.24 -3.05 -3.18
CA ASN A 85 14.47 -2.33 -1.94
C ASN A 85 15.85 -1.67 -1.96
N ILE A 86 15.96 -0.52 -1.31
CA ILE A 86 17.24 0.17 -1.05
C ILE A 86 18.19 -0.76 -0.26
N LYS A 87 17.63 -1.61 0.60
CA LYS A 87 18.38 -2.66 1.27
C LYS A 87 18.59 -3.84 0.31
N SER A 88 19.85 -4.20 0.09
CA SER A 88 20.22 -5.28 -0.83
C SER A 88 19.94 -6.67 -0.25
N ASN A 89 19.92 -6.82 1.07
CA ASN A 89 19.62 -8.09 1.74
C ASN A 89 18.16 -8.15 2.19
N ILE A 90 17.45 -9.18 1.74
CA ILE A 90 16.04 -9.40 2.06
C ILE A 90 15.79 -9.64 3.55
N VAL A 91 16.77 -10.15 4.30
CA VAL A 91 16.60 -10.39 5.75
C VAL A 91 16.41 -9.09 6.52
N ASP A 92 16.96 -7.98 6.03
CA ASP A 92 16.92 -6.68 6.70
C ASP A 92 15.52 -6.04 6.74
N ILE A 93 14.59 -6.57 5.94
CA ILE A 93 13.19 -6.13 5.89
C ILE A 93 12.23 -7.13 6.56
N LYS A 94 12.77 -8.16 7.22
CA LYS A 94 12.04 -9.14 8.05
C LYS A 94 10.81 -9.72 7.34
N PRO A 95 10.95 -10.29 6.12
CA PRO A 95 9.83 -10.83 5.38
C PRO A 95 9.22 -12.03 6.13
N TYR A 96 7.95 -12.34 5.85
CA TYR A 96 7.31 -13.55 6.37
C TYR A 96 8.00 -14.83 5.89
N ALA A 97 8.44 -14.80 4.63
CA ALA A 97 9.13 -15.87 3.94
C ALA A 97 9.84 -15.27 2.72
N ALA A 98 10.94 -15.89 2.31
CA ALA A 98 11.70 -15.50 1.13
C ALA A 98 12.38 -16.73 0.53
N TYR A 99 11.93 -17.14 -0.65
CA TYR A 99 12.56 -18.18 -1.45
C TYR A 99 13.48 -17.54 -2.49
N SER A 100 14.77 -17.86 -2.46
CA SER A 100 15.71 -17.35 -3.45
C SER A 100 15.55 -18.07 -4.77
N LEU A 101 15.22 -17.31 -5.83
CA LEU A 101 15.24 -17.81 -7.20
C LEU A 101 16.66 -17.86 -7.78
N THR A 102 17.60 -17.15 -7.16
CA THR A 102 19.01 -17.12 -7.58
C THR A 102 19.77 -18.34 -7.07
N ASP A 103 19.56 -18.68 -5.80
CA ASP A 103 20.30 -19.78 -5.13
C ASP A 103 19.50 -21.08 -5.03
N ASP A 104 18.21 -21.06 -5.40
CA ASP A 104 17.27 -22.18 -5.28
C ASP A 104 17.16 -22.73 -3.84
N ASP A 105 17.06 -21.82 -2.86
CA ASP A 105 16.93 -22.15 -1.44
C ASP A 105 16.12 -21.08 -0.66
N TRP A 106 15.60 -21.45 0.49
CA TRP A 106 14.95 -20.54 1.42
C TRP A 106 15.96 -19.62 2.10
N THR A 107 15.94 -18.33 1.75
CA THR A 107 16.65 -17.30 2.52
C THR A 107 15.94 -17.00 3.85
N VAL A 108 14.60 -17.03 3.84
CA VAL A 108 13.79 -16.94 5.07
C VAL A 108 12.72 -18.03 5.00
N VAL A 109 12.89 -19.06 5.83
CA VAL A 109 11.96 -20.19 5.91
C VAL A 109 10.64 -19.73 6.55
N PRO A 110 9.48 -20.01 5.93
CA PRO A 110 8.19 -19.63 6.50
C PRO A 110 7.98 -20.30 7.86
N GLN A 111 7.60 -19.52 8.86
CA GLN A 111 7.27 -20.05 10.17
C GLN A 111 5.83 -20.60 10.20
N VAL A 112 5.66 -21.79 10.81
CA VAL A 112 4.36 -22.47 10.95
C VAL A 112 3.59 -21.99 12.20
N MET A 113 4.27 -21.34 13.15
CA MET A 113 3.69 -21.04 14.45
C MET A 113 2.67 -19.88 14.38
N ALA A 114 1.53 -20.09 15.05
CA ALA A 114 0.58 -19.03 15.29
C ALA A 114 1.21 -17.96 16.18
N LEU A 115 0.99 -16.69 15.85
CA LEU A 115 1.35 -15.57 16.70
C LEU A 115 0.75 -15.76 18.10
N GLU A 116 1.57 -15.62 19.14
CA GLU A 116 1.04 -15.47 20.49
C GLU A 116 0.41 -14.09 20.62
N VAL A 117 -0.91 -14.04 20.47
CA VAL A 117 -1.68 -12.79 20.60
C VAL A 117 -2.11 -12.63 22.05
N ASN A 118 -1.68 -11.53 22.68
CA ASN A 118 -2.16 -11.17 24.01
C ASN A 118 -3.47 -10.35 23.96
N LYS A 119 -4.17 -10.28 25.10
CA LYS A 119 -5.46 -9.58 25.21
C LYS A 119 -5.37 -8.08 24.87
N ALA A 120 -4.25 -7.42 25.17
CA ALA A 120 -4.11 -5.99 24.91
C ALA A 120 -4.13 -5.70 23.39
N TRP A 121 -3.58 -6.60 22.59
CA TRP A 121 -3.59 -6.50 21.13
C TRP A 121 -4.98 -6.68 20.57
N THR A 122 -5.71 -7.71 21.02
CA THR A 122 -7.10 -7.93 20.61
C THR A 122 -7.98 -6.73 20.98
N ASP A 123 -7.80 -6.18 22.18
CA ASP A 123 -8.56 -5.00 22.64
C ASP A 123 -8.24 -3.76 21.79
N ALA A 124 -7.00 -3.60 21.33
CA ALA A 124 -6.59 -2.48 20.49
C ALA A 124 -7.20 -2.55 19.09
N VAL A 125 -7.16 -3.72 18.45
CA VAL A 125 -7.78 -3.90 17.14
C VAL A 125 -9.30 -3.78 17.23
N GLU A 126 -9.91 -4.27 18.31
CA GLU A 126 -11.34 -4.10 18.52
C GLU A 126 -11.72 -2.62 18.64
N ARG A 127 -10.89 -1.79 19.30
CA ARG A 127 -11.09 -0.33 19.30
C ARG A 127 -10.99 0.27 17.90
N ASP A 128 -10.04 -0.15 17.08
CA ASP A 128 -9.95 0.30 15.69
C ASP A 128 -11.21 -0.06 14.91
N ARG A 129 -11.70 -1.30 15.08
CA ARG A 129 -12.91 -1.81 14.43
C ARG A 129 -14.13 -0.98 14.82
N LEU A 130 -14.34 -0.75 16.11
CA LEU A 130 -15.45 0.06 16.62
C LEU A 130 -15.36 1.51 16.14
N THR A 131 -14.15 2.07 16.10
CA THR A 131 -13.92 3.43 15.57
C THR A 131 -14.25 3.51 14.09
N ALA A 132 -13.85 2.52 13.29
CA ALA A 132 -14.17 2.46 11.87
C ALA A 132 -15.69 2.33 11.63
N ILE A 133 -16.39 1.51 12.42
CA ILE A 133 -17.86 1.39 12.35
C ILE A 133 -18.55 2.73 12.65
N ASP A 134 -18.10 3.43 13.68
CA ASP A 134 -18.64 4.76 14.01
C ASP A 134 -18.40 5.78 12.89
N ILE A 135 -17.18 5.82 12.32
CA ILE A 135 -16.86 6.67 11.16
C ILE A 135 -17.77 6.37 9.97
N LEU A 136 -17.92 5.08 9.61
CA LEU A 136 -18.78 4.64 8.52
C LEU A 136 -20.24 5.02 8.77
N THR A 137 -20.72 4.84 10.00
CA THR A 137 -22.09 5.19 10.39
C THR A 137 -22.34 6.69 10.22
N ARG A 138 -21.38 7.52 10.64
CA ARG A 138 -21.45 8.98 10.48
C ARG A 138 -21.43 9.40 9.02
N TYR A 139 -20.58 8.77 8.19
CA TYR A 139 -20.56 9.01 6.76
C TYR A 139 -21.90 8.63 6.10
N ILE A 140 -22.41 7.43 6.34
CA ILE A 140 -23.69 6.95 5.77
C ILE A 140 -24.83 7.88 6.20
N SER A 141 -24.89 8.25 7.48
CA SER A 141 -25.92 9.17 7.99
C SER A 141 -25.84 10.56 7.35
N ALA A 142 -24.62 11.06 7.09
CA ALA A 142 -24.42 12.32 6.38
C ALA A 142 -24.80 12.20 4.89
N LYS A 143 -24.47 11.08 4.24
CA LYS A 143 -24.83 10.78 2.85
C LYS A 143 -26.35 10.72 2.66
N THR A 144 -27.07 10.01 3.53
CA THR A 144 -28.54 9.98 3.50
C THR A 144 -29.13 11.37 3.67
N ARG A 145 -28.59 12.19 4.59
CA ARG A 145 -29.02 13.60 4.74
C ARG A 145 -28.75 14.43 3.49
N TYR A 146 -27.61 14.21 2.83
CA TYR A 146 -27.27 14.89 1.58
C TYR A 146 -28.24 14.53 0.44
N GLU A 147 -28.57 13.25 0.29
CA GLU A 147 -29.50 12.75 -0.73
C GLU A 147 -30.93 13.23 -0.52
N GLN A 148 -31.37 13.34 0.74
CA GLN A 148 -32.72 13.78 1.11
C GLN A 148 -32.86 15.31 1.25
N ALA A 149 -31.77 16.06 1.13
CA ALA A 149 -31.77 17.49 1.39
C ALA A 149 -32.59 18.27 0.34
N ALA A 150 -33.60 19.01 0.84
CA ALA A 150 -34.49 19.82 0.02
C ALA A 150 -33.90 21.19 -0.41
N ASN A 151 -32.77 21.61 0.18
CA ASN A 151 -32.12 22.87 -0.15
C ASN A 151 -30.59 22.79 -0.08
N ASP A 152 -29.93 23.77 -0.68
CA ASP A 152 -28.47 23.78 -0.85
C ASP A 152 -27.69 23.96 0.46
N ALA A 153 -28.26 24.66 1.44
CA ALA A 153 -27.60 24.84 2.74
C ALA A 153 -27.50 23.50 3.51
N VAL A 154 -28.58 22.71 3.51
CA VAL A 154 -28.58 21.37 4.12
C VAL A 154 -27.64 20.43 3.35
N LYS A 155 -27.59 20.51 2.01
CA LYS A 155 -26.61 19.76 1.20
C LYS A 155 -25.17 20.12 1.56
N ALA A 156 -24.86 21.41 1.69
CA ALA A 156 -23.52 21.87 2.03
C ALA A 156 -23.07 21.36 3.40
N ASN A 157 -23.95 21.43 4.41
CA ASN A 157 -23.66 20.93 5.76
C ASN A 157 -23.46 19.40 5.75
N ALA A 158 -24.36 18.65 5.11
CA ALA A 158 -24.23 17.20 5.01
C ALA A 158 -22.94 16.77 4.29
N ARG A 159 -22.54 17.49 3.24
CA ARG A 159 -21.26 17.26 2.55
C ARG A 159 -20.06 17.57 3.44
N SER A 160 -20.13 18.63 4.25
CA SER A 160 -19.08 18.94 5.24
C SER A 160 -18.92 17.80 6.25
N ASP A 161 -20.03 17.25 6.75
CA ASP A 161 -20.03 16.10 7.66
C ASP A 161 -19.44 14.84 7.00
N MET A 162 -19.79 14.57 5.74
CA MET A 162 -19.20 13.47 4.97
C MET A 162 -17.67 13.62 4.86
N ARG A 163 -17.17 14.83 4.54
CA ARG A 163 -15.73 15.11 4.44
C ARG A 163 -15.02 14.95 5.77
N ALA A 164 -15.64 15.38 6.87
CA ALA A 164 -15.10 15.17 8.21
C ALA A 164 -14.97 13.68 8.55
N ALA A 165 -15.98 12.87 8.23
CA ALA A 165 -15.94 11.42 8.43
C ALA A 165 -14.84 10.76 7.58
N VAL A 166 -14.73 11.12 6.29
CA VAL A 166 -13.68 10.60 5.40
C VAL A 166 -12.29 10.98 5.91
N SER A 167 -12.08 12.22 6.34
CA SER A 167 -10.78 12.65 6.90
C SER A 167 -10.41 11.84 8.15
N GLN A 168 -11.37 11.56 9.04
CA GLN A 168 -11.13 10.69 10.19
C GLN A 168 -10.82 9.26 9.79
N GLY A 169 -11.54 8.72 8.80
CA GLY A 169 -11.30 7.40 8.26
C GLY A 169 -9.91 7.24 7.65
N LEU A 170 -9.48 8.25 6.89
CA LEU A 170 -8.12 8.32 6.32
C LEU A 170 -7.05 8.39 7.41
N ASN A 171 -7.25 9.20 8.44
CA ASN A 171 -6.30 9.29 9.55
C ASN A 171 -6.16 7.94 10.28
N LEU A 172 -7.26 7.22 10.49
CA LEU A 172 -7.22 5.88 11.07
C LEU A 172 -6.49 4.89 10.15
N TYR A 173 -6.83 4.88 8.86
CA TYR A 173 -6.17 4.05 7.87
C TYR A 173 -4.66 4.29 7.80
N GLU A 174 -4.24 5.55 7.64
CA GLU A 174 -2.82 5.93 7.56
C GLU A 174 -2.08 5.63 8.87
N GLY A 175 -2.75 5.79 10.01
CA GLY A 175 -2.19 5.43 11.31
C GLY A 175 -1.94 3.92 11.46
N ILE A 176 -2.82 3.07 10.91
CA ILE A 176 -2.61 1.61 10.89
C ILE A 176 -1.54 1.25 9.85
N HIS A 177 -1.64 1.80 8.64
CA HIS A 177 -0.76 1.52 7.51
C HIS A 177 0.69 1.92 7.79
N THR A 178 0.91 3.16 8.24
CA THR A 178 2.26 3.67 8.55
C THR A 178 2.88 2.93 9.73
N ALA A 179 2.08 2.59 10.75
CA ALA A 179 2.57 1.82 11.89
C ALA A 179 3.01 0.41 11.46
N ARG A 180 2.34 -0.20 10.47
CA ARG A 180 2.78 -1.48 9.90
C ARG A 180 4.18 -1.37 9.29
N SER A 181 4.50 -0.27 8.60
CA SER A 181 5.87 -0.07 8.07
C SER A 181 6.92 -0.08 9.18
N ALA A 182 6.60 0.42 10.38
CA ALA A 182 7.49 0.37 11.53
C ALA A 182 7.77 -1.07 12.03
N ALA A 183 6.81 -2.00 11.89
CA ALA A 183 7.02 -3.41 12.22
C ALA A 183 8.17 -4.04 11.42
N PHE A 184 8.31 -3.67 10.15
CA PHE A 184 9.34 -4.21 9.24
C PHE A 184 10.61 -3.35 9.20
N SER A 185 10.77 -2.42 10.15
CA SER A 185 12.00 -1.65 10.32
C SER A 185 13.07 -2.44 11.08
N GLU A 186 14.27 -1.87 11.19
CA GLU A 186 15.38 -2.45 11.97
C GLU A 186 15.00 -2.70 13.43
N SER A 187 14.24 -1.78 14.03
CA SER A 187 13.79 -1.87 15.43
C SER A 187 12.47 -2.63 15.63
N GLY A 188 11.73 -2.92 14.56
CA GLY A 188 10.44 -3.63 14.66
C GLY A 188 10.59 -5.15 14.84
N GLU A 189 9.52 -5.86 15.17
CA GLU A 189 9.57 -7.33 15.36
C GLU A 189 9.14 -8.11 14.11
N GLY A 190 8.97 -7.41 12.98
CA GLY A 190 8.56 -7.98 11.71
C GLY A 190 7.20 -8.66 11.81
N TYR A 191 7.19 -9.95 11.52
CA TYR A 191 5.99 -10.76 11.60
C TYR A 191 5.36 -10.75 13.00
N SER A 192 6.20 -10.84 14.04
CA SER A 192 5.79 -10.92 15.43
C SER A 192 5.37 -9.59 16.05
N ASP A 193 5.36 -8.50 15.28
CA ASP A 193 5.08 -7.16 15.78
C ASP A 193 3.58 -6.88 15.91
N PHE A 194 3.22 -6.13 16.96
CA PHE A 194 1.86 -5.65 17.17
C PHE A 194 1.27 -4.92 15.95
N ASN A 195 2.06 -4.06 15.30
CA ASN A 195 1.56 -3.25 14.20
C ASN A 195 1.29 -4.10 12.95
N ASN A 196 2.04 -5.19 12.76
CA ASN A 196 1.72 -6.18 11.75
C ASN A 196 0.43 -6.92 12.11
N TYR A 197 0.28 -7.39 13.36
CA TYR A 197 -0.96 -8.02 13.83
C TYR A 197 -2.18 -7.10 13.63
N ARG A 198 -2.09 -5.83 14.02
CA ARG A 198 -3.12 -4.80 13.86
C ARG A 198 -3.56 -4.67 12.40
N TRP A 199 -2.61 -4.63 11.46
CA TRP A 199 -2.91 -4.60 10.03
C TRP A 199 -3.62 -5.86 9.54
N GLN A 200 -3.13 -7.05 9.91
CA GLN A 200 -3.72 -8.32 9.47
C GLN A 200 -5.14 -8.50 10.01
N ALA A 201 -5.35 -8.19 11.29
CA ALA A 201 -6.67 -8.25 11.90
C ALA A 201 -7.62 -7.19 11.32
N GLY A 202 -7.13 -5.97 11.05
CA GLY A 202 -7.88 -4.94 10.34
C GLY A 202 -8.34 -5.38 8.94
N LYS A 203 -7.49 -6.09 8.18
CA LYS A 203 -7.89 -6.71 6.90
C LYS A 203 -8.93 -7.80 7.08
N SER A 204 -8.79 -8.65 8.10
CA SER A 204 -9.71 -9.75 8.39
C SER A 204 -11.11 -9.24 8.79
N PHE A 205 -11.18 -8.14 9.54
CA PHE A 205 -12.44 -7.49 9.91
C PHE A 205 -13.04 -6.61 8.80
N GLY A 206 -12.37 -6.46 7.66
CA GLY A 206 -12.81 -5.58 6.57
C GLY A 206 -12.59 -4.07 6.83
N VAL A 207 -11.99 -3.70 7.96
CA VAL A 207 -11.76 -2.29 8.36
C VAL A 207 -10.91 -1.57 7.33
N ILE A 208 -9.80 -2.19 6.90
CA ILE A 208 -8.87 -1.57 5.94
C ILE A 208 -9.55 -1.32 4.59
N GLN A 209 -10.35 -2.28 4.13
CA GLN A 209 -11.09 -2.20 2.88
C GLN A 209 -12.17 -1.11 2.97
N SER A 210 -12.97 -1.09 4.03
CA SER A 210 -14.03 -0.07 4.20
C SER A 210 -13.47 1.35 4.32
N LEU A 211 -12.37 1.55 5.04
CA LEU A 211 -11.73 2.87 5.17
C LEU A 211 -11.15 3.37 3.84
N ARG A 212 -10.59 2.48 3.02
CA ARG A 212 -10.15 2.84 1.65
C ARG A 212 -11.33 3.21 0.75
N SER A 213 -12.41 2.42 0.76
CA SER A 213 -13.58 2.69 -0.07
C SER A 213 -14.24 4.04 0.23
N LEU A 214 -14.20 4.52 1.47
CA LEU A 214 -14.67 5.87 1.82
C LEU A 214 -13.94 6.98 1.05
N LYS A 215 -12.63 6.84 0.86
CA LYS A 215 -11.83 7.78 0.09
C LYS A 215 -12.25 7.77 -1.37
N ASP A 216 -12.35 6.56 -1.95
CA ASP A 216 -12.65 6.38 -3.37
C ASP A 216 -14.07 6.92 -3.70
N GLU A 217 -15.04 6.70 -2.82
CA GLU A 217 -16.39 7.28 -2.95
C GLU A 217 -16.37 8.82 -2.91
N MET A 218 -15.64 9.41 -1.96
CA MET A 218 -15.57 10.86 -1.82
C MET A 218 -14.85 11.50 -3.01
N ASP A 219 -13.77 10.89 -3.50
CA ASP A 219 -13.06 11.36 -4.69
C ASP A 219 -13.96 11.33 -5.93
N ALA A 220 -14.79 10.29 -6.07
CA ALA A 220 -15.78 10.19 -7.14
C ALA A 220 -16.87 11.28 -7.04
N GLU A 221 -17.40 11.53 -5.83
CA GLU A 221 -18.38 12.60 -5.58
C GLU A 221 -17.79 13.99 -5.83
N ASP A 222 -16.57 14.25 -5.37
CA ASP A 222 -15.87 15.51 -5.59
C ASP A 222 -15.59 15.72 -7.09
N LYS A 223 -15.26 14.66 -7.83
CA LYS A 223 -15.12 14.70 -9.28
C LYS A 223 -16.42 15.08 -9.98
N ILE A 224 -17.55 14.46 -9.61
CA ILE A 224 -18.88 14.78 -10.16
C ILE A 224 -19.25 16.24 -9.85
N PHE A 225 -19.02 16.69 -8.62
CA PHE A 225 -19.28 18.06 -8.22
C PHE A 225 -18.43 19.05 -9.02
N ASN A 226 -17.12 18.83 -9.10
CA ASN A 226 -16.21 19.72 -9.83
C ASN A 226 -16.56 19.79 -11.32
N GLN A 227 -16.96 18.68 -11.92
CA GLN A 227 -17.43 18.66 -13.30
C GLN A 227 -18.72 19.47 -13.48
N LYS A 228 -19.68 19.37 -12.55
CA LYS A 228 -20.93 20.16 -12.58
C LYS A 228 -20.69 21.66 -12.33
N THR A 229 -19.76 22.01 -11.44
CA THR A 229 -19.50 23.40 -11.04
C THR A 229 -18.54 24.13 -11.98
N TYR A 230 -17.50 23.45 -12.45
CA TYR A 230 -16.39 24.06 -13.18
C TYR A 230 -16.21 23.53 -14.61
N GLY A 231 -16.96 22.49 -15.02
CA GLY A 231 -16.89 21.91 -16.37
C GLY A 231 -15.61 21.12 -16.66
N VAL A 232 -14.68 21.03 -15.71
CA VAL A 232 -13.39 20.34 -15.85
C VAL A 232 -13.04 19.57 -14.58
N GLU A 233 -12.30 18.48 -14.73
CA GLU A 233 -11.66 17.79 -13.62
C GLU A 233 -10.43 18.60 -13.19
N LEU A 234 -10.46 19.16 -11.98
CA LEU A 234 -9.32 19.88 -11.42
C LEU A 234 -8.32 18.84 -10.88
N PRO A 235 -7.07 18.81 -11.38
CA PRO A 235 -6.03 17.97 -10.77
C PRO A 235 -5.74 18.47 -9.34
N ASP A 236 -5.17 17.60 -8.50
CA ASP A 236 -4.69 18.04 -7.19
C ASP A 236 -3.63 19.16 -7.35
N ALA A 237 -3.51 20.02 -6.33
CA ALA A 237 -2.63 21.19 -6.38
C ALA A 237 -1.16 20.83 -6.65
N ASN A 238 -0.66 19.71 -6.13
CA ASN A 238 0.70 19.22 -6.40
C ASN A 238 0.85 18.74 -7.84
N THR A 239 -0.18 18.09 -8.41
CA THR A 239 -0.20 17.72 -9.83
C THR A 239 -0.24 18.94 -10.74
N LEU A 240 -1.01 19.97 -10.38
CA LEU A 240 -1.03 21.25 -11.10
C LEU A 240 0.33 21.96 -11.07
N VAL A 241 0.94 22.05 -9.89
CA VAL A 241 2.28 22.67 -9.74
C VAL A 241 3.33 21.89 -10.50
N ARG A 242 3.31 20.54 -10.43
CA ARG A 242 4.27 19.69 -11.13
C ARG A 242 4.11 19.78 -12.65
N ARG A 243 2.87 19.76 -13.16
CA ARG A 243 2.58 19.94 -14.59
C ARG A 243 2.93 21.34 -15.08
N ALA A 244 2.73 22.38 -14.27
CA ALA A 244 3.17 23.74 -14.59
C ALA A 244 4.70 23.85 -14.62
N ALA A 245 5.39 23.17 -13.71
CA ALA A 245 6.86 23.14 -13.65
C ALA A 245 7.49 22.31 -14.77
N THR A 246 6.80 21.28 -15.29
CA THR A 246 7.29 20.44 -16.40
C THR A 246 6.75 20.84 -17.77
N TYR A 247 5.91 21.87 -17.87
CA TYR A 247 5.38 22.35 -19.14
C TYR A 247 6.48 23.03 -19.98
N ARG A 248 7.07 22.28 -20.92
CA ARG A 248 7.85 22.88 -22.01
C ARG A 248 6.89 23.49 -23.03
N ARG A 249 7.06 24.79 -23.32
CA ARG A 249 6.41 25.44 -24.47
C ARG A 249 6.80 24.71 -25.76
N PRO A 250 5.87 24.60 -26.74
CA PRO A 250 6.12 23.95 -28.02
C PRO A 250 7.30 24.59 -28.78
#